data_AF-A0A6L3II07-F1
#
_entry.id   AF-A0A6L3II07-F1
#
_cell.length_a   1.000
_cell.length_b   1.000
_cell.length_c   1.000
_cell.angle_alpha   90.00
_cell.angle_beta   90.00
_cell.angle_gamma   90.00
#
_symmetry.space_group_name_H-M   'P 1'
#
loop_
_entity.id
_entity.type
_entity.pdbx_description
1 polymer ?
#
loop_
_entity_poly.entity_id
_entity_poly.type
_entity_poly.pdbx_seq_one_letter_code
_entity_poly.pdbx_strand_id
1 'polypeptide(L)'
;MSKWAIGIRLKAGNLQTVNEALAKGDILRIHVMRPTWHYVAAEDIRWMLKLSSRRIITANDSFAKSRGQDISVDIYNKANRLLEKALAGHNHLTKQEIDNIFKEGGLETNERLSNRFLIHAEAEGLICSGADKNNKITFALLDERVPPIQELHKEEALAILARKYFRSHSPASLKDFVWWSGLSVTEARQGIAAIEQELLTDRFLAQKLYVHQSYKEEKTTDILHILPSYDEYLISYKDRTDVLNKEYQHKAFNSFGIFRPVILYNGQIVGNWNKVIQKQTTHIEMNWFKKNTKIKRELLSLAERKYLTFFSEL
;
A
#
# COMPACT_ATOMS: atom_id res chain seq x y z
N MET A 1 1.09 -12.13 -2.94
CA MET A 1 -0.19 -11.42 -3.22
C MET A 1 0.02 -9.93 -3.45
N SER A 2 0.65 -9.16 -2.56
CA SER A 2 0.80 -7.70 -2.76
C SER A 2 1.55 -7.30 -4.04
N LYS A 3 2.61 -8.02 -4.44
CA LYS A 3 3.35 -7.79 -5.70
C LYS A 3 2.45 -7.90 -6.95
N TRP A 4 1.34 -8.65 -6.88
CA TRP A 4 0.35 -8.71 -7.97
C TRP A 4 -0.37 -7.38 -8.19
N ALA A 5 -0.55 -6.56 -7.16
CA ALA A 5 -1.17 -5.23 -7.29
C ALA A 5 -0.37 -4.32 -8.24
N ILE A 6 0.96 -4.48 -8.24
CA ILE A 6 1.87 -3.85 -9.21
C ILE A 6 1.75 -4.56 -10.55
N GLY A 7 1.93 -5.89 -10.56
CA GLY A 7 1.94 -6.71 -11.77
C GLY A 7 0.73 -6.52 -12.68
N ILE A 8 -0.47 -6.43 -12.12
CA ILE A 8 -1.70 -6.24 -12.91
C ILE A 8 -1.74 -4.89 -13.64
N ARG A 9 -0.98 -3.90 -13.17
CA ARG A 9 -0.89 -2.53 -13.72
C ARG A 9 0.33 -2.32 -14.63
N LEU A 10 1.21 -3.31 -14.76
CA LEU A 10 2.31 -3.25 -15.71
C LEU A 10 1.81 -3.46 -17.14
N LYS A 11 2.38 -2.71 -18.09
CA LYS A 11 2.19 -2.96 -19.54
C LYS A 11 2.88 -4.26 -19.98
N ALA A 12 4.06 -4.52 -19.42
CA ALA A 12 4.86 -5.72 -19.61
C ALA A 12 5.72 -5.98 -18.36
N GLY A 13 6.13 -7.23 -18.15
CA GLY A 13 6.93 -7.66 -17.00
C GLY A 13 6.28 -8.79 -16.21
N ASN A 14 7.05 -9.38 -15.30
CA ASN A 14 6.64 -10.49 -14.44
C ASN A 14 7.07 -10.22 -12.98
N LEU A 15 6.96 -11.23 -12.12
CA LEU A 15 7.39 -11.13 -10.73
C LEU A 15 8.87 -10.73 -10.60
N GLN A 16 9.74 -11.22 -11.48
CA GLN A 16 11.16 -10.90 -11.47
C GLN A 16 11.38 -9.41 -11.73
N THR A 17 10.65 -8.80 -12.68
CA THR A 17 10.69 -7.35 -12.92
C THR A 17 10.38 -6.54 -11.65
N VAL A 18 9.38 -6.97 -10.88
CA VAL A 18 9.01 -6.30 -9.62
C VAL A 18 10.07 -6.54 -8.53
N ASN A 19 10.62 -7.75 -8.45
CA ASN A 19 11.69 -8.08 -7.50
C ASN A 19 12.96 -7.27 -7.79
N GLU A 20 13.32 -7.05 -9.06
CA GLU A 20 14.46 -6.25 -9.45
C GLU A 20 14.28 -4.78 -9.08
N ALA A 21 13.10 -4.21 -9.31
CA ALA A 21 12.78 -2.83 -8.88
C ALA A 21 12.87 -2.69 -7.35
N LEU A 22 12.39 -3.68 -6.60
CA LEU A 22 12.53 -3.72 -5.13
C LEU A 22 13.99 -3.90 -4.70
N ALA A 23 14.77 -4.73 -5.39
CA ALA A 23 16.16 -4.98 -5.06
C ALA A 23 17.02 -3.73 -5.31
N LYS A 24 16.82 -3.05 -6.44
CA LYS A 24 17.49 -1.79 -6.80
C LYS A 24 17.10 -0.63 -5.90
N GLY A 25 15.89 -0.66 -5.34
CA GLY A 25 15.37 0.42 -4.51
C GLY A 25 14.48 1.41 -5.25
N ASP A 26 14.21 1.21 -6.55
CA ASP A 26 13.29 2.05 -7.35
C ASP A 26 11.89 2.11 -6.71
N ILE A 27 11.47 1.01 -6.11
CA ILE A 27 10.28 0.89 -5.29
C ILE A 27 10.69 0.34 -3.93
N LEU A 28 10.13 0.89 -2.86
CA LEU A 28 10.34 0.44 -1.49
C LEU A 28 9.04 -0.04 -0.86
N ARG A 29 9.14 -0.96 0.09
CA ARG A 29 8.06 -1.28 1.02
C ARG A 29 8.35 -0.68 2.39
N ILE A 30 7.43 0.14 2.89
CA ILE A 30 7.60 0.88 4.14
C ILE A 30 6.25 1.39 4.67
N HIS A 31 6.16 1.68 5.97
CA HIS A 31 4.98 2.29 6.58
C HIS A 31 4.90 3.78 6.24
N VAL A 32 3.87 4.18 5.48
CA VAL A 32 3.74 5.59 5.03
C VAL A 32 2.38 6.19 5.35
N MET A 33 1.26 5.56 5.05
CA MET A 33 -0.06 6.08 5.47
C MET A 33 -0.78 5.05 6.33
N ARG A 34 -1.72 5.51 7.16
CA ARG A 34 -2.64 4.64 7.92
C ARG A 34 -1.94 3.49 8.69
N PRO A 35 -0.88 3.81 9.44
CA PRO A 35 0.21 2.89 9.84
C PRO A 35 0.25 1.51 9.14
N THR A 36 0.20 1.45 7.81
CA THR A 36 0.28 0.20 7.04
C THR A 36 1.43 0.22 6.04
N TRP A 37 1.98 -0.94 5.72
CA TRP A 37 2.95 -1.08 4.62
C TRP A 37 2.35 -0.67 3.28
N HIS A 38 3.11 0.12 2.53
CA HIS A 38 2.81 0.52 1.16
C HIS A 38 4.00 0.20 0.27
N TYR A 39 3.75 0.02 -1.03
CA TYR A 39 4.80 0.19 -2.04
C TYR A 39 4.85 1.65 -2.45
N VAL A 40 6.05 2.24 -2.43
CA VAL A 40 6.27 3.67 -2.70
C VAL A 40 7.48 3.82 -3.61
N ALA A 41 7.41 4.72 -4.58
CA ALA A 41 8.56 5.04 -5.42
C ALA A 41 9.67 5.70 -4.59
N ALA A 42 10.94 5.42 -4.88
CA ALA A 42 12.07 6.02 -4.17
C ALA A 42 12.02 7.55 -4.14
N GLU A 43 11.66 8.18 -5.25
CA GLU A 43 11.55 9.65 -5.36
C GLU A 43 10.51 10.25 -4.40
N ASP A 44 9.54 9.45 -3.95
CA ASP A 44 8.43 9.94 -3.14
C ASP A 44 8.64 9.75 -1.63
N ILE A 45 9.50 8.80 -1.22
CA ILE A 45 9.45 8.30 0.15
C ILE A 45 9.75 9.37 1.20
N ARG A 46 10.74 10.24 0.95
CA ARG A 46 11.21 11.21 1.95
C ARG A 46 10.15 12.26 2.26
N TRP A 47 9.53 12.85 1.24
CA TRP A 47 8.48 13.84 1.47
C TRP A 47 7.20 13.20 2.03
N MET A 48 6.90 11.96 1.64
CA MET A 48 5.74 11.24 2.18
C MET A 48 5.91 10.93 3.68
N LEU A 49 7.09 10.46 4.10
CA LEU A 49 7.39 10.22 5.51
C LEU A 49 7.28 11.50 6.34
N LYS A 50 7.74 12.65 5.81
CA LYS A 50 7.59 13.95 6.48
C LYS A 50 6.12 14.32 6.74
N LEU A 51 5.20 13.91 5.86
CA LEU A 51 3.76 14.15 6.05
C LEU A 51 3.10 13.21 7.07
N SER A 52 3.66 12.01 7.29
CA SER A 52 2.94 10.94 7.97
C SER A 52 3.60 10.40 9.23
N SER A 53 4.92 10.56 9.39
CA SER A 53 5.73 9.99 10.49
C SER A 53 5.10 10.22 11.85
N ARG A 54 4.82 11.49 12.18
CA ARG A 54 4.22 11.89 13.46
C ARG A 54 2.91 11.15 13.73
N ARG A 55 2.06 10.95 12.72
CA ARG A 55 0.76 10.26 12.87
C ARG A 55 0.95 8.78 13.08
N ILE A 56 1.87 8.17 12.34
CA ILE A 56 2.22 6.75 12.49
C ILE A 56 2.74 6.49 13.90
N ILE A 57 3.72 7.27 14.35
CA ILE A 57 4.30 7.16 15.70
C ILE A 57 3.19 7.34 16.75
N THR A 58 2.44 8.44 16.70
CA THR A 58 1.35 8.72 17.65
C THR A 58 0.30 7.61 17.70
N ALA A 59 -0.10 7.06 16.55
CA ALA A 59 -1.10 5.99 16.48
C ALA A 59 -0.59 4.68 17.11
N ASN A 60 0.66 4.31 16.81
CA ASN A 60 1.29 3.12 17.37
C ASN A 60 1.52 3.24 18.88
N ASP A 61 1.99 4.39 19.35
CA ASP A 61 2.22 4.64 20.78
C ASP A 61 0.89 4.66 21.55
N SER A 62 -0.13 5.31 21.01
CA SER A 62 -1.48 5.32 21.61
C SER A 62 -2.04 3.90 21.73
N PHE A 63 -1.87 3.08 20.68
CA PHE A 63 -2.29 1.68 20.70
C PHE A 63 -1.52 0.87 21.75
N ALA A 64 -0.21 1.03 21.82
CA ALA A 64 0.63 0.35 22.79
C ALA A 64 0.29 0.72 24.23
N LYS A 65 0.11 2.02 24.50
CA LYS A 65 -0.31 2.54 25.80
C LYS A 65 -1.65 1.96 26.22
N SER A 66 -2.62 1.87 25.30
CA SER A 66 -3.94 1.26 25.58
C SER A 66 -3.87 -0.21 25.99
N ARG A 67 -2.76 -0.89 25.68
CA ARG A 67 -2.49 -2.30 25.99
C ARG A 67 -1.52 -2.48 27.16
N GLY A 68 -1.10 -1.40 27.83
CA GLY A 68 -0.11 -1.43 28.90
C GLY A 68 1.29 -1.83 28.44
N GLN A 69 1.61 -1.60 27.17
CA GLN A 69 2.85 -2.04 26.52
C GLN A 69 3.69 -0.84 26.09
N ASP A 70 3.68 0.26 26.81
CA ASP A 70 4.42 1.46 26.37
C ASP A 70 5.93 1.19 26.25
N ILE A 71 6.59 1.85 25.30
CA ILE A 71 8.04 1.70 25.08
C ILE A 71 8.65 3.09 25.28
N SER A 72 9.64 3.20 26.16
CA SER A 72 10.30 4.48 26.39
C SER A 72 11.10 4.93 25.17
N VAL A 73 11.23 6.25 25.01
CA VAL A 73 12.05 6.86 23.96
C VAL A 73 13.50 6.35 23.99
N ASP A 74 14.06 6.08 25.18
CA ASP A 74 15.41 5.53 25.32
C ASP A 74 15.55 4.12 24.73
N ILE A 75 14.51 3.29 24.85
CA ILE A 75 14.50 1.95 24.24
C ILE A 75 14.43 2.06 22.72
N TYR A 76 13.60 2.96 22.18
CA TYR A 76 13.57 3.24 20.74
C TYR A 76 14.92 3.75 20.23
N ASN A 77 15.54 4.72 20.92
CA ASN A 77 16.87 5.23 20.58
C ASN A 77 17.96 4.15 20.64
N LYS A 78 17.87 3.21 21.59
CA LYS A 78 18.77 2.05 21.64
C LYS A 78 18.55 1.11 20.46
N ALA A 79 17.31 0.79 20.12
CA ALA A 79 16.98 -0.05 18.96
C ALA A 79 17.45 0.59 17.64
N ASN A 80 17.23 1.89 17.46
CA ASN A 80 17.68 2.63 16.28
C ASN A 80 19.19 2.59 16.11
N ARG A 81 19.97 2.82 17.17
CA ARG A 81 21.45 2.73 17.12
C ARG A 81 21.94 1.32 16.75
N LEU A 82 21.26 0.28 17.23
CA LEU A 82 21.58 -1.10 16.87
C LEU A 82 21.27 -1.38 15.39
N LEU A 83 20.13 -0.91 14.90
CA LEU A 83 19.76 -1.01 13.48
C LEU A 83 20.77 -0.26 12.60
N GLU A 84 21.08 0.99 12.94
CA GLU A 84 22.01 1.83 12.18
C GLU A 84 23.36 1.16 12.04
N LYS A 85 23.95 0.70 13.15
CA LYS A 85 25.23 -0.01 13.13
C LYS A 85 25.19 -1.29 12.32
N ALA A 86 24.12 -2.08 12.44
CA ALA A 86 24.04 -3.38 11.79
C ALA A 86 23.71 -3.30 10.29
N LEU A 87 23.01 -2.25 9.87
CA LEU A 87 22.59 -2.05 8.49
C LEU A 87 23.55 -1.17 7.69
N ALA A 88 24.45 -0.43 8.34
CA ALA A 88 25.50 0.36 7.68
C ALA A 88 26.37 -0.47 6.73
N GLY A 89 26.84 0.17 5.66
CA GLY A 89 27.68 -0.46 4.64
C GLY A 89 26.87 -1.20 3.58
N HIS A 90 25.67 -0.72 3.25
CA HIS A 90 24.72 -1.31 2.30
C HIS A 90 24.26 -2.72 2.69
N ASN A 91 24.12 -2.98 3.98
CA ASN A 91 23.68 -4.29 4.47
C ASN A 91 22.17 -4.48 4.36
N HIS A 92 21.77 -5.72 4.12
CA HIS A 92 20.38 -6.15 4.00
C HIS A 92 20.11 -7.30 4.97
N LEU A 93 19.38 -7.02 6.04
CA LEU A 93 19.14 -8.00 7.11
C LEU A 93 17.68 -8.42 7.16
N THR A 94 17.46 -9.73 7.26
CA THR A 94 16.15 -10.31 7.53
C THR A 94 15.68 -9.91 8.93
N LYS A 95 14.36 -9.97 9.17
CA LYS A 95 13.80 -9.74 10.51
C LYS A 95 14.45 -10.64 11.57
N GLN A 96 14.76 -11.88 11.22
CA GLN A 96 15.38 -12.83 12.15
C GLN A 96 16.81 -12.43 12.55
N GLU A 97 17.61 -11.95 11.59
CA GLU A 97 18.95 -11.42 11.87
C GLU A 97 18.86 -10.17 12.76
N ILE A 98 17.91 -9.27 12.48
CA ILE A 98 17.65 -8.08 13.31
C ILE A 98 17.19 -8.46 14.73
N ASP A 99 16.31 -9.44 14.87
CA ASP A 99 15.85 -9.91 16.18
C ASP A 99 17.04 -10.43 17.02
N ASN A 100 18.04 -11.07 16.40
CA ASN A 100 19.26 -11.50 17.10
C ASN A 100 20.13 -10.31 17.52
N ILE A 101 20.30 -9.30 16.65
CA ILE A 101 21.03 -8.07 16.97
C ILE A 101 20.40 -7.35 18.17
N PHE A 102 19.07 -7.27 18.22
CA PHE A 102 18.36 -6.69 19.37
C PHE A 102 18.63 -7.47 20.66
N LYS A 103 18.57 -8.80 20.63
CA LYS A 103 18.86 -9.66 21.80
C LYS A 103 20.30 -9.48 22.29
N GLU A 104 21.27 -9.53 21.39
CA GLU A 104 22.70 -9.35 21.70
C GLU A 104 22.98 -7.94 22.24
N GLY A 105 22.26 -6.94 21.74
CA GLY A 105 22.27 -5.57 22.25
C GLY A 105 21.56 -5.40 23.61
N GLY A 106 21.00 -6.46 24.19
CA GLY A 106 20.30 -6.41 25.49
C GLY A 106 18.97 -5.68 25.42
N LEU A 107 18.22 -5.84 24.32
CA LEU A 107 16.80 -5.48 24.23
C LEU A 107 15.96 -6.72 24.47
N GLU A 108 14.86 -6.55 25.20
CA GLU A 108 13.82 -7.58 25.24
C GLU A 108 13.18 -7.68 23.85
N THR A 109 13.16 -8.89 23.28
CA THR A 109 12.58 -9.13 21.97
C THR A 109 11.51 -10.20 22.06
N ASN A 110 10.35 -9.88 21.51
CA ASN A 110 9.37 -10.85 21.02
C ASN A 110 8.84 -10.32 19.69
N GLU A 111 8.05 -11.12 18.98
CA GLU A 111 7.53 -10.74 17.65
C GLU A 111 6.87 -9.35 17.65
N ARG A 112 6.08 -9.04 18.68
CA ARG A 112 5.35 -7.78 18.80
C ARG A 112 6.28 -6.60 19.07
N LEU A 113 7.19 -6.73 20.03
CA LEU A 113 8.15 -5.66 20.38
C LEU A 113 9.08 -5.35 19.20
N SER A 114 9.64 -6.38 18.57
CA SER A 114 10.48 -6.20 17.39
C SER A 114 9.76 -5.50 16.26
N ASN A 115 8.50 -5.87 15.98
CA ASN A 115 7.70 -5.18 14.97
C ASN A 115 7.51 -3.70 15.32
N ARG A 116 7.37 -3.35 16.60
CA ARG A 116 7.24 -1.95 17.02
C ARG A 116 8.53 -1.16 16.86
N PHE A 117 9.69 -1.76 17.13
CA PHE A 117 10.98 -1.11 16.86
C PHE A 117 11.13 -0.85 15.34
N LEU A 118 10.79 -1.83 14.51
CA LEU A 118 10.87 -1.69 13.05
C LEU A 118 9.89 -0.62 12.53
N ILE A 119 8.63 -0.62 12.96
CA ILE A 119 7.64 0.38 12.54
C ILE A 119 8.07 1.79 12.95
N HIS A 120 8.63 1.95 14.15
CA HIS A 120 9.14 3.24 14.62
C HIS A 120 10.31 3.71 13.77
N ALA A 121 11.31 2.84 13.53
CA ALA A 121 12.46 3.14 12.69
C ALA A 121 12.08 3.45 11.24
N GLU A 122 11.09 2.75 10.67
CA GLU A 122 10.51 3.06 9.35
C GLU A 122 9.82 4.44 9.35
N ALA A 123 9.04 4.75 10.40
CA ALA A 123 8.34 6.03 10.52
C ALA A 123 9.29 7.22 10.70
N GLU A 124 10.43 7.03 11.34
CA GLU A 124 11.49 8.03 11.46
C GLU A 124 12.35 8.15 10.19
N GLY A 125 12.15 7.27 9.20
CA GLY A 125 12.93 7.25 7.97
C GLY A 125 14.36 6.72 8.16
N LEU A 126 14.62 5.95 9.23
CA LEU A 126 15.92 5.30 9.44
C LEU A 126 16.09 4.11 8.51
N ILE A 127 15.07 3.25 8.44
CA ILE A 127 15.10 2.01 7.65
C ILE A 127 13.98 1.97 6.61
N CYS A 128 14.20 1.17 5.57
CA CYS A 128 13.18 0.74 4.62
C CYS A 128 13.36 -0.74 4.27
N SER A 129 12.56 -1.27 3.34
CA SER A 129 12.82 -2.60 2.77
C SER A 129 14.19 -2.64 2.06
N GLY A 130 14.95 -3.70 2.31
CA GLY A 130 16.16 -4.04 1.56
C GLY A 130 15.88 -4.97 0.38
N ALA A 131 16.94 -5.47 -0.25
CA ALA A 131 16.85 -6.53 -1.25
C ALA A 131 16.51 -7.88 -0.59
N ASP A 132 15.50 -8.59 -1.10
CA ASP A 132 15.08 -9.90 -0.56
C ASP A 132 16.27 -10.89 -0.56
N LYS A 133 16.45 -11.64 0.54
CA LYS A 133 17.50 -12.65 0.70
C LYS A 133 16.86 -14.04 0.79
N ASN A 134 17.10 -14.91 -0.18
CA ASN A 134 16.52 -16.27 -0.23
C ASN A 134 14.99 -16.27 -0.05
N ASN A 135 14.28 -15.41 -0.80
CA ASN A 135 12.83 -15.20 -0.70
C ASN A 135 12.33 -14.67 0.66
N LYS A 136 13.23 -14.22 1.55
CA LYS A 136 12.88 -13.53 2.80
C LYS A 136 13.05 -12.03 2.62
N ILE A 137 12.08 -11.28 3.17
CA ILE A 137 12.17 -9.83 3.18
C ILE A 137 13.25 -9.37 4.14
N THR A 138 13.99 -8.34 3.73
CA THR A 138 15.04 -7.69 4.51
C THR A 138 14.73 -6.22 4.75
N PHE A 139 15.52 -5.61 5.62
CA PHE A 139 15.54 -4.18 5.89
C PHE A 139 16.94 -3.63 5.59
N ALA A 140 17.01 -2.34 5.27
CA ALA A 140 18.23 -1.61 4.97
C ALA A 140 18.09 -0.15 5.42
N LEU A 141 19.22 0.56 5.57
CA LEU A 141 19.20 2.00 5.83
C LEU A 141 18.56 2.75 4.67
N LEU A 142 17.63 3.66 4.96
CA LEU A 142 16.97 4.45 3.93
C LEU A 142 17.98 5.32 3.17
N ASP A 143 18.94 5.93 3.88
CA ASP A 143 19.94 6.83 3.29
C ASP A 143 20.90 6.13 2.32
N GLU A 144 21.12 4.83 2.49
CA GLU A 144 21.94 4.01 1.60
C GLU A 144 21.16 3.42 0.41
N ARG A 145 19.83 3.51 0.47
CA ARG A 145 18.90 2.97 -0.54
C ARG A 145 18.37 4.05 -1.46
N VAL A 146 18.10 5.22 -0.89
CA VAL A 146 17.55 6.38 -1.59
C VAL A 146 18.36 7.59 -1.14
N PRO A 147 19.03 8.33 -2.04
CA PRO A 147 19.79 9.49 -1.63
C PRO A 147 18.89 10.57 -1.00
N PRO A 148 19.43 11.45 -0.13
CA PRO A 148 18.73 12.65 0.30
C PRO A 148 18.27 13.48 -0.88
N ILE A 149 17.04 14.00 -0.80
CA ILE A 149 16.48 14.95 -1.78
C ILE A 149 16.34 16.32 -1.12
N GLN A 150 16.19 17.36 -1.94
CA GLN A 150 15.82 18.67 -1.43
C GLN A 150 14.52 18.57 -0.63
N GLU A 151 14.55 19.12 0.59
CA GLU A 151 13.42 19.06 1.49
C GLU A 151 12.26 19.91 0.95
N LEU A 152 11.09 19.30 0.82
CA LEU A 152 9.88 20.01 0.41
C LEU A 152 9.22 20.73 1.59
N HIS A 153 8.62 21.88 1.29
CA HIS A 153 7.69 22.51 2.22
C HIS A 153 6.44 21.63 2.37
N LYS A 154 5.78 21.73 3.53
CA LYS A 154 4.64 20.89 3.85
C LYS A 154 3.51 21.08 2.84
N GLU A 155 3.27 22.32 2.45
CA GLU A 155 2.25 22.75 1.50
C GLU A 155 2.47 22.12 0.12
N GLU A 156 3.72 22.09 -0.34
CA GLU A 156 4.11 21.45 -1.60
C GLU A 156 3.87 19.94 -1.56
N ALA A 157 4.28 19.28 -0.48
CA ALA A 157 4.06 17.86 -0.29
C ALA A 157 2.56 17.50 -0.24
N LEU A 158 1.73 18.33 0.39
CA LEU A 158 0.27 18.18 0.39
C LEU A 158 -0.33 18.31 -1.03
N ALA A 159 0.15 19.28 -1.81
CA ALA A 159 -0.27 19.45 -3.19
C ALA A 159 0.12 18.26 -4.07
N ILE A 160 1.35 17.75 -3.93
CA ILE A 160 1.82 16.56 -4.65
C ILE A 160 0.96 15.34 -4.29
N LEU A 161 0.70 15.12 -3.00
CA LEU A 161 -0.12 13.98 -2.55
C LEU A 161 -1.55 14.07 -3.09
N ALA A 162 -2.17 15.24 -3.02
CA ALA A 162 -3.51 15.47 -3.58
C ALA A 162 -3.52 15.21 -5.08
N ARG A 163 -2.54 15.75 -5.82
CA ARG A 163 -2.42 15.57 -7.27
C ARG A 163 -2.31 14.10 -7.63
N LYS A 164 -1.40 13.37 -6.99
CA LYS A 164 -1.20 11.93 -7.23
C LYS A 164 -2.48 11.14 -6.93
N TYR A 165 -3.19 11.47 -5.84
CA TYR A 165 -4.45 10.82 -5.48
C TYR A 165 -5.53 11.07 -6.54
N PHE A 166 -5.88 12.32 -6.83
CA PHE A 166 -6.97 12.61 -7.78
C PHE A 166 -6.62 12.20 -9.21
N ARG A 167 -5.34 12.19 -9.62
CA ARG A 167 -4.96 11.63 -10.94
C ARG A 167 -5.27 10.14 -11.09
N SER A 168 -5.31 9.38 -10.00
CA SER A 168 -5.45 7.92 -10.02
C SER A 168 -6.78 7.42 -9.44
N HIS A 169 -7.45 8.22 -8.63
CA HIS A 169 -8.66 7.86 -7.89
C HIS A 169 -9.86 8.79 -8.20
N SER A 170 -9.79 9.57 -9.27
CA SER A 170 -10.97 10.33 -9.70
C SER A 170 -12.05 9.41 -10.27
N PRO A 171 -13.34 9.69 -10.02
CA PRO A 171 -13.87 10.73 -9.13
C PRO A 171 -13.73 10.36 -7.64
N ALA A 172 -13.32 11.31 -6.80
CA ALA A 172 -13.24 11.10 -5.35
C ALA A 172 -13.69 12.32 -4.56
N SER A 173 -14.14 12.11 -3.32
CA SER A 173 -14.51 13.20 -2.42
C SER A 173 -13.39 13.58 -1.46
N LEU A 174 -13.54 14.71 -0.76
CA LEU A 174 -12.68 15.07 0.37
C LEU A 174 -12.66 13.97 1.45
N LYS A 175 -13.78 13.29 1.70
CA LYS A 175 -13.86 12.24 2.72
C LYS A 175 -13.02 11.02 2.33
N ASP A 176 -12.98 10.69 1.05
CA ASP A 176 -12.17 9.60 0.52
C ASP A 176 -10.69 9.94 0.61
N PHE A 177 -10.31 11.17 0.23
CA PHE A 177 -8.93 11.61 0.33
C PHE A 177 -8.43 11.66 1.79
N VAL A 178 -9.25 12.13 2.74
CA VAL A 178 -8.93 12.10 4.18
C VAL A 178 -8.77 10.65 4.66
N TRP A 179 -9.71 9.77 4.30
CA TRP A 179 -9.65 8.36 4.65
C TRP A 179 -8.39 7.67 4.15
N TRP A 180 -8.05 7.89 2.88
CA TRP A 180 -6.88 7.29 2.25
C TRP A 180 -5.58 7.88 2.78
N SER A 181 -5.42 9.20 2.76
CA SER A 181 -4.15 9.83 3.15
C SER A 181 -3.86 9.73 4.65
N GLY A 182 -4.89 9.63 5.49
CA GLY A 182 -4.76 9.75 6.95
C GLY A 182 -4.43 11.17 7.42
N LEU A 183 -4.50 12.16 6.51
CA LEU A 183 -4.34 13.57 6.85
C LEU A 183 -5.49 14.08 7.72
N SER A 184 -5.25 15.19 8.42
CA SER A 184 -6.38 15.95 8.98
C SER A 184 -7.25 16.51 7.86
N VAL A 185 -8.52 16.77 8.17
CA VAL A 185 -9.44 17.43 7.21
C VAL A 185 -8.86 18.77 6.74
N THR A 186 -8.17 19.52 7.60
CA THR A 186 -7.55 20.81 7.27
C THR A 186 -6.44 20.65 6.22
N GLU A 187 -5.50 19.73 6.44
CA GLU A 187 -4.41 19.49 5.48
C GLU A 187 -4.93 18.93 4.16
N ALA A 188 -5.92 18.03 4.21
CA ALA A 188 -6.54 17.50 3.01
C ALA A 188 -7.22 18.62 2.18
N ARG A 189 -7.87 19.59 2.84
CA ARG A 189 -8.43 20.78 2.18
C ARG A 189 -7.33 21.67 1.60
N GLN A 190 -6.22 21.87 2.31
CA GLN A 190 -5.07 22.63 1.82
C GLN A 190 -4.49 21.99 0.55
N GLY A 191 -4.26 20.68 0.56
CA GLY A 191 -3.76 19.96 -0.61
C GLY A 191 -4.70 20.04 -1.83
N ILE A 192 -6.01 19.90 -1.61
CA ILE A 192 -7.02 20.05 -2.68
C ILE A 192 -7.03 21.49 -3.22
N ALA A 193 -7.01 22.50 -2.34
CA ALA A 193 -7.02 23.91 -2.75
C ALA A 193 -5.77 24.27 -3.57
N ALA A 194 -4.60 23.72 -3.20
CA ALA A 194 -3.35 23.96 -3.92
C ALA A 194 -3.34 23.44 -5.36
N ILE A 195 -4.26 22.54 -5.71
CA ILE A 195 -4.39 21.97 -7.06
C ILE A 195 -5.76 22.26 -7.68
N GLU A 196 -6.50 23.26 -7.18
CA GLU A 196 -7.88 23.53 -7.61
C GLU A 196 -8.00 23.71 -9.13
N GLN A 197 -7.02 24.37 -9.75
CA GLN A 197 -6.98 24.59 -11.20
C GLN A 197 -6.78 23.30 -12.02
N GLU A 198 -6.40 22.19 -11.38
CA GLU A 198 -6.26 20.87 -12.00
C GLU A 198 -7.51 20.01 -11.78
N LEU A 199 -8.50 20.48 -11.02
CA LEU A 199 -9.66 19.72 -10.61
C LEU A 199 -10.95 20.28 -11.22
N LEU A 200 -11.62 19.44 -11.98
CA LEU A 200 -13.01 19.64 -12.35
C LEU A 200 -13.87 19.25 -11.14
N THR A 201 -14.80 20.12 -10.75
CA THR A 201 -15.74 19.82 -9.67
C THR A 201 -17.11 19.61 -10.26
N ASP A 202 -17.69 18.45 -9.96
CA ASP A 202 -19.06 18.13 -10.32
C ASP A 202 -19.84 17.74 -9.04
N ARG A 203 -21.14 18.04 -9.02
CA ARG A 203 -22.05 17.62 -7.96
C ARG A 203 -22.77 16.37 -8.42
N PHE A 204 -22.12 15.22 -8.32
CA PHE A 204 -22.82 13.94 -8.43
C PHE A 204 -23.45 13.58 -7.08
N LEU A 205 -24.75 13.23 -7.09
CA LEU A 205 -25.47 12.63 -5.95
C LEU A 205 -25.32 13.39 -4.62
N ALA A 206 -25.41 14.72 -4.65
CA ALA A 206 -25.33 15.63 -3.49
C ALA A 206 -23.97 15.69 -2.75
N GLN A 207 -22.92 15.02 -3.24
CA GLN A 207 -21.56 15.12 -2.72
C GLN A 207 -20.66 15.87 -3.72
N LYS A 208 -19.79 16.76 -3.22
CA LYS A 208 -18.76 17.38 -4.07
C LYS A 208 -17.70 16.32 -4.38
N LEU A 209 -17.63 15.91 -5.65
CA LEU A 209 -16.58 15.05 -6.17
C LEU A 209 -15.58 15.90 -6.96
N TYR A 210 -14.33 15.46 -6.90
CA TYR A 210 -13.23 16.04 -7.64
C TYR A 210 -12.79 15.05 -8.71
N VAL A 211 -12.68 15.55 -9.94
CA VAL A 211 -12.16 14.82 -11.09
C VAL A 211 -10.94 15.57 -11.58
N HIS A 212 -9.78 14.94 -11.58
CA HIS A 212 -8.57 15.55 -12.12
C HIS A 212 -8.71 15.74 -13.64
N GLN A 213 -8.30 16.89 -14.16
CA GLN A 213 -8.44 17.27 -15.58
C GLN A 213 -7.72 16.34 -16.57
N SER A 214 -6.79 15.50 -16.07
CA SER A 214 -6.15 14.45 -16.89
C SER A 214 -7.04 13.25 -17.16
N TYR A 215 -8.20 13.15 -16.50
CA TYR A 215 -9.19 12.11 -16.76
C TYR A 215 -9.65 12.18 -18.21
N LYS A 216 -9.72 11.02 -18.87
CA LYS A 216 -10.29 10.87 -20.20
C LYS A 216 -11.38 9.83 -20.11
N GLU A 217 -12.58 10.18 -20.59
CA GLU A 217 -13.67 9.21 -20.67
C GLU A 217 -13.29 8.13 -21.69
N GLU A 218 -13.13 6.90 -21.20
CA GLU A 218 -12.96 5.73 -22.04
C GLU A 218 -14.10 4.76 -21.75
N LYS A 219 -14.94 4.51 -22.77
CA LYS A 219 -15.98 3.49 -22.68
C LYS A 219 -15.35 2.12 -22.82
N THR A 220 -15.00 1.54 -21.68
CA THR A 220 -14.50 0.17 -21.63
C THR A 220 -15.63 -0.78 -21.24
N THR A 221 -15.94 -1.72 -22.13
CA THR A 221 -16.81 -2.87 -21.84
C THR A 221 -16.00 -4.15 -21.93
N ASP A 222 -16.47 -5.19 -21.25
CA ASP A 222 -15.85 -6.52 -21.25
C ASP A 222 -14.42 -6.52 -20.69
N ILE A 223 -14.19 -5.79 -19.60
CA ILE A 223 -12.91 -5.82 -18.87
C ILE A 223 -13.10 -6.54 -17.53
N LEU A 224 -12.23 -7.51 -17.27
CA LEU A 224 -12.17 -8.25 -16.02
C LEU A 224 -10.76 -8.21 -15.41
N HIS A 225 -10.71 -7.91 -14.11
CA HIS A 225 -9.50 -7.96 -13.31
C HIS A 225 -9.72 -8.78 -12.05
N ILE A 226 -8.74 -9.60 -11.68
CA ILE A 226 -8.69 -10.24 -10.37
C ILE A 226 -7.75 -9.44 -9.47
N LEU A 227 -8.32 -8.63 -8.59
CA LEU A 227 -7.59 -7.71 -7.73
C LEU A 227 -7.15 -8.41 -6.44
N PRO A 228 -5.90 -8.23 -5.97
CA PRO A 228 -5.46 -8.81 -4.71
C PRO A 228 -6.20 -8.19 -3.51
N SER A 229 -6.03 -8.81 -2.34
CA SER A 229 -6.38 -8.18 -1.07
C SER A 229 -5.77 -6.79 -0.95
N TYR A 230 -6.53 -5.86 -0.37
CA TYR A 230 -6.11 -4.47 -0.10
C TYR A 230 -5.77 -3.66 -1.36
N ASP A 231 -6.26 -4.04 -2.54
CA ASP A 231 -6.02 -3.27 -3.77
C ASP A 231 -6.61 -1.84 -3.69
N GLU A 232 -5.84 -0.87 -4.18
CA GLU A 232 -6.16 0.57 -4.18
C GLU A 232 -7.53 0.87 -4.82
N TYR A 233 -8.00 0.04 -5.76
CA TYR A 233 -9.33 0.22 -6.35
C TYR A 233 -10.46 0.24 -5.31
N LEU A 234 -10.29 -0.50 -4.20
CA LEU A 234 -11.31 -0.62 -3.16
C LEU A 234 -10.90 0.02 -1.83
N ILE A 235 -9.65 -0.11 -1.40
CA ILE A 235 -9.23 0.39 -0.07
C ILE A 235 -9.21 1.92 0.00
N SER A 236 -9.01 2.60 -1.14
CA SER A 236 -8.72 4.03 -1.24
C SER A 236 -9.91 4.96 -1.19
N TYR A 237 -11.12 4.41 -1.05
CA TYR A 237 -12.35 5.18 -0.88
C TYR A 237 -12.98 4.90 0.48
N LYS A 238 -13.56 5.92 1.12
CA LYS A 238 -14.29 5.74 2.37
C LYS A 238 -15.63 5.09 2.09
N ASP A 239 -16.36 5.64 1.12
CA ASP A 239 -17.56 5.05 0.57
C ASP A 239 -17.21 4.19 -0.65
N ARG A 240 -17.78 2.99 -0.73
CA ARG A 240 -17.46 1.99 -1.77
C ARG A 240 -18.71 1.54 -2.52
N THR A 241 -19.85 2.17 -2.27
CA THR A 241 -21.14 1.72 -2.81
C THR A 241 -21.24 1.84 -4.32
N ASP A 242 -20.45 2.73 -4.93
CA ASP A 242 -20.44 2.95 -6.37
C ASP A 242 -19.85 1.75 -7.13
N VAL A 243 -18.97 0.99 -6.50
CA VAL A 243 -18.30 -0.17 -7.10
C VAL A 243 -18.69 -1.49 -6.44
N LEU A 244 -19.36 -1.46 -5.28
CA LEU A 244 -19.74 -2.65 -4.53
C LEU A 244 -21.08 -2.47 -3.84
N ASN A 245 -22.05 -3.28 -4.27
CA ASN A 245 -23.37 -3.32 -3.65
C ASN A 245 -23.28 -3.63 -2.14
N LYS A 246 -24.01 -2.83 -1.32
CA LYS A 246 -24.07 -2.96 0.14
C LYS A 246 -24.35 -4.38 0.62
N GLU A 247 -25.22 -5.12 -0.08
CA GLU A 247 -25.57 -6.51 0.24
C GLU A 247 -24.33 -7.42 0.30
N TYR A 248 -23.33 -7.17 -0.53
CA TYR A 248 -22.13 -8.02 -0.65
C TYR A 248 -20.89 -7.45 0.04
N GLN A 249 -21.00 -6.31 0.75
CA GLN A 249 -19.84 -5.67 1.38
C GLN A 249 -19.06 -6.61 2.29
N HIS A 250 -19.76 -7.39 3.13
CA HIS A 250 -19.18 -8.36 4.05
C HIS A 250 -18.36 -9.47 3.36
N LYS A 251 -18.58 -9.71 2.05
CA LYS A 251 -17.82 -10.66 1.23
C LYS A 251 -16.53 -10.07 0.67
N ALA A 252 -16.40 -8.75 0.60
CA ALA A 252 -15.20 -8.07 0.10
C ALA A 252 -14.31 -7.55 1.23
N PHE A 253 -14.90 -7.02 2.30
CA PHE A 253 -14.16 -6.52 3.46
C PHE A 253 -14.99 -6.61 4.75
N ASN A 254 -14.33 -6.48 5.90
CA ASN A 254 -14.99 -6.45 7.21
C ASN A 254 -14.68 -5.18 8.01
N SER A 255 -15.35 -5.02 9.16
CA SER A 255 -15.16 -3.89 10.07
C SER A 255 -13.80 -3.89 10.78
N PHE A 256 -13.08 -5.01 10.79
CA PHE A 256 -11.72 -5.13 11.33
C PHE A 256 -10.64 -4.68 10.34
N GLY A 257 -11.03 -4.15 9.18
CA GLY A 257 -10.10 -3.63 8.17
C GLY A 257 -9.48 -4.70 7.28
N ILE A 258 -10.01 -5.93 7.25
CA ILE A 258 -9.52 -6.99 6.36
C ILE A 258 -10.20 -6.85 5.00
N PHE A 259 -9.40 -6.73 3.93
CA PHE A 259 -9.86 -6.72 2.54
C PHE A 259 -9.49 -8.03 1.85
N ARG A 260 -10.46 -8.67 1.22
CA ARG A 260 -10.31 -9.94 0.49
C ARG A 260 -9.92 -9.68 -0.96
N PRO A 261 -9.35 -10.67 -1.68
CA PRO A 261 -9.19 -10.58 -3.12
C PRO A 261 -10.56 -10.54 -3.79
N VAL A 262 -10.71 -9.69 -4.80
CA VAL A 262 -12.00 -9.41 -5.44
C VAL A 262 -11.90 -9.47 -6.95
N ILE A 263 -13.00 -9.81 -7.61
CA ILE A 263 -13.12 -9.79 -9.06
C ILE A 263 -13.83 -8.49 -9.45
N LEU A 264 -13.15 -7.68 -10.25
CA LEU A 264 -13.65 -6.45 -10.84
C LEU A 264 -14.08 -6.74 -12.28
N TYR A 265 -15.34 -6.47 -12.61
CA TYR A 265 -15.89 -6.59 -13.96
C TYR A 265 -16.62 -5.30 -14.34
N ASN A 266 -16.17 -4.63 -15.41
CA ASN A 266 -16.71 -3.35 -15.89
C ASN A 266 -16.90 -2.31 -14.75
N GLY A 267 -15.89 -2.16 -13.90
CA GLY A 267 -15.92 -1.21 -12.78
C GLY A 267 -16.67 -1.68 -11.52
N GLN A 268 -17.33 -2.84 -11.55
CA GLN A 268 -18.10 -3.39 -10.44
C GLN A 268 -17.42 -4.59 -9.80
N ILE A 269 -17.42 -4.67 -8.48
CA ILE A 269 -16.96 -5.83 -7.72
C ILE A 269 -18.06 -6.89 -7.72
N VAL A 270 -17.78 -8.02 -8.36
CA VAL A 270 -18.78 -9.06 -8.66
C VAL A 270 -18.51 -10.40 -7.98
N GLY A 271 -17.36 -10.57 -7.33
CA GLY A 271 -16.97 -11.83 -6.72
C GLY A 271 -15.67 -11.78 -5.94
N ASN A 272 -15.28 -12.92 -5.39
CA ASN A 272 -13.96 -13.18 -4.83
C ASN A 272 -13.20 -14.17 -5.72
N TRP A 273 -11.88 -14.19 -5.58
CA TRP A 273 -11.06 -15.23 -6.18
C TRP A 273 -10.02 -15.74 -5.19
N ASN A 274 -9.53 -16.95 -5.45
CA ASN A 274 -8.46 -17.57 -4.67
C ASN A 274 -7.51 -18.34 -5.59
N LYS A 275 -6.23 -18.32 -5.24
CA LYS A 275 -5.24 -19.18 -5.87
C LYS A 275 -5.37 -20.58 -5.28
N VAL A 276 -5.51 -21.58 -6.13
CA VAL A 276 -5.56 -22.99 -5.74
C VAL A 276 -4.34 -23.70 -6.31
N ILE A 277 -3.59 -24.37 -5.44
CA ILE A 277 -2.45 -25.21 -5.83
C ILE A 277 -2.89 -26.66 -5.66
N GLN A 278 -2.95 -27.39 -6.76
CA GLN A 278 -3.27 -28.83 -6.77
C GLN A 278 -2.15 -29.57 -7.50
N LYS A 279 -1.48 -30.48 -6.80
CA LYS A 279 -0.25 -31.15 -7.29
C LYS A 279 0.77 -30.11 -7.77
N GLN A 280 1.21 -30.19 -9.03
CA GLN A 280 2.13 -29.22 -9.66
C GLN A 280 1.41 -28.16 -10.52
N THR A 281 0.08 -28.06 -10.43
CA THR A 281 -0.69 -27.08 -11.21
C THR A 281 -1.27 -26.00 -10.30
N THR A 282 -1.15 -24.75 -10.72
CA THR A 282 -1.80 -23.60 -10.08
C THR A 282 -2.93 -23.12 -10.98
N HIS A 283 -4.13 -22.94 -10.42
CA HIS A 283 -5.26 -22.33 -11.12
C HIS A 283 -5.95 -21.30 -10.23
N ILE A 284 -6.81 -20.48 -10.83
CA ILE A 284 -7.59 -19.46 -10.14
C ILE A 284 -9.04 -19.92 -10.04
N GLU A 285 -9.52 -20.05 -8.80
CA GLU A 285 -10.92 -20.25 -8.52
C GLU A 285 -11.62 -18.90 -8.39
N MET A 286 -12.78 -18.76 -9.03
CA MET A 286 -13.58 -17.53 -9.06
C MET A 286 -14.98 -17.81 -8.51
N ASN A 287 -15.37 -17.04 -7.50
CA ASN A 287 -16.61 -17.19 -6.76
C ASN A 287 -17.47 -15.94 -6.88
N TRP A 288 -18.66 -16.07 -7.50
CA TRP A 288 -19.53 -14.93 -7.82
C TRP A 288 -20.48 -14.57 -6.68
N PHE A 289 -20.73 -13.28 -6.49
CA PHE A 289 -21.71 -12.81 -5.50
C PHE A 289 -23.15 -13.10 -5.92
N LYS A 290 -23.45 -12.91 -7.21
CA LYS A 290 -24.73 -13.24 -7.84
C LYS A 290 -24.61 -14.54 -8.62
N LYS A 291 -25.53 -15.49 -8.40
CA LYS A 291 -25.52 -16.82 -9.06
C LYS A 291 -25.56 -16.76 -10.59
N ASN A 292 -26.26 -15.77 -11.15
CA ASN A 292 -26.48 -15.64 -12.61
C ASN A 292 -25.50 -14.64 -13.27
N THR A 293 -24.32 -14.44 -12.70
CA THR A 293 -23.30 -13.54 -13.29
C THR A 293 -22.80 -14.14 -14.60
N LYS A 294 -23.12 -13.49 -15.73
CA LYS A 294 -22.69 -13.93 -17.06
C LYS A 294 -21.46 -13.14 -17.49
N ILE A 295 -20.32 -13.81 -17.59
CA ILE A 295 -19.05 -13.24 -18.06
C ILE A 295 -18.51 -14.14 -19.16
N LYS A 296 -18.00 -13.53 -20.24
CA LYS A 296 -17.41 -14.26 -21.36
C LYS A 296 -16.25 -15.12 -20.87
N ARG A 297 -16.23 -16.40 -21.27
CA ARG A 297 -15.20 -17.37 -20.87
C ARG A 297 -13.78 -16.89 -21.19
N GLU A 298 -13.63 -16.20 -22.32
CA GLU A 298 -12.36 -15.61 -22.76
C GLU A 298 -11.78 -14.61 -21.75
N LEU A 299 -12.62 -13.81 -21.10
CA LEU A 299 -12.18 -12.84 -20.07
C LEU A 299 -11.69 -13.55 -18.80
N LEU A 300 -12.36 -14.63 -18.41
CA LEU A 300 -11.96 -15.46 -17.28
C LEU A 300 -10.58 -16.08 -17.54
N SER A 301 -10.42 -16.70 -18.71
CA SER A 301 -9.16 -17.31 -19.13
C SER A 301 -8.03 -16.27 -19.29
N LEU A 302 -8.34 -15.07 -19.78
CA LEU A 302 -7.36 -13.99 -19.90
C LEU A 302 -6.87 -13.51 -18.53
N ALA A 303 -7.79 -13.28 -17.59
CA ALA A 303 -7.43 -12.82 -16.24
C ALA A 303 -6.61 -13.86 -15.48
N GLU A 304 -6.99 -15.14 -15.56
CA GLU A 304 -6.23 -16.24 -14.99
C GLU A 304 -4.83 -16.34 -15.63
N ARG A 305 -4.75 -16.33 -16.97
CA ARG A 305 -3.48 -16.38 -17.68
C ARG A 305 -2.57 -15.22 -17.28
N LYS A 306 -3.10 -13.98 -17.20
CA LYS A 306 -2.31 -12.81 -16.81
C LYS A 306 -1.67 -12.99 -15.43
N TYR A 307 -2.42 -13.55 -14.48
CA TYR A 307 -1.89 -13.86 -13.15
C TYR A 307 -0.82 -14.97 -13.20
N LEU A 308 -1.12 -16.09 -13.86
CA LEU A 308 -0.20 -17.23 -13.92
C LEU A 308 1.10 -16.86 -14.64
N THR A 309 1.04 -16.13 -15.75
CA THR A 309 2.22 -15.63 -16.48
C THR A 309 3.03 -14.64 -15.66
N PHE A 310 2.40 -13.81 -14.83
CA PHE A 310 3.14 -12.92 -13.93
C PHE A 310 3.95 -13.69 -12.89
N PHE A 311 3.42 -14.82 -12.39
CA PHE A 311 4.04 -15.64 -11.36
C PHE A 311 4.85 -16.85 -11.87
N SER A 312 4.87 -17.12 -13.17
CA SER A 312 5.72 -18.16 -13.74
C SER A 312 7.18 -17.74 -13.73
N GLU A 313 8.05 -18.63 -13.26
CA GLU A 313 9.49 -18.52 -13.51
C GLU A 313 9.72 -18.68 -15.03
N LEU A 314 10.56 -17.82 -15.62
CA LEU A 314 10.95 -17.93 -17.03
C LEU A 314 11.90 -19.12 -17.24
#